data_AF-A0A3E4MJE2-F1
#
_entry.id   AF-A0A3E4MJE2-F1
#
_cell.length_a   1.000
_cell.length_b   1.000
_cell.length_c   1.000
_cell.angle_alpha   90.00
_cell.angle_beta   90.00
_cell.angle_gamma   90.00
#
_symmetry.space_group_name_H-M   'P 1'
#
loop_
_entity.id
_entity.type
_entity.pdbx_description
1 polymer ?
#
loop_
_entity_poly.entity_id
_entity_poly.type
_entity_poly.pdbx_seq_one_letter_code
_entity_poly.pdbx_strand_id
1 'polypeptide(L)'
;MDKFYYFNDNNIRYTIGTYYKDGVIINSSSSKEKGFIYYVDSIKHVVTTSKFNNTDMSHTHVLIMFSAVFHGNANVLNIIVPKWVLAPPKGGWKQFPPDINWKGAELDTAYMKKMNLEIP
;
A
#
# COMPACT_ATOMS: atom_id res chain seq x y z
N MET A 1 -21.08 1.48 -11.44
CA MET A 1 -20.67 0.85 -10.17
C MET A 1 -20.24 1.94 -9.22
N ASP A 2 -20.79 1.95 -8.02
CA ASP A 2 -20.63 3.04 -7.05
C ASP A 2 -19.33 2.90 -6.23
N LYS A 3 -18.76 4.00 -5.75
CA LYS A 3 -17.52 4.02 -4.94
C LYS A 3 -17.65 3.15 -3.68
N PHE A 4 -18.85 3.07 -3.13
CA PHE A 4 -19.20 2.24 -1.98
C PHE A 4 -19.12 0.72 -2.25
N TYR A 5 -19.21 0.31 -3.51
CA TYR A 5 -19.03 -1.11 -3.88
C TYR A 5 -17.55 -1.53 -3.81
N TYR A 6 -16.64 -0.64 -4.23
CA TYR A 6 -15.21 -0.94 -4.29
C TYR A 6 -14.53 -0.85 -2.92
N PHE A 7 -14.94 0.10 -2.09
CA PHE A 7 -14.30 0.37 -0.80
C PHE A 7 -15.26 0.16 0.40
N ASN A 8 -15.96 -0.98 0.44
CA ASN A 8 -16.61 -1.45 1.66
C ASN A 8 -15.70 -2.42 2.43
N ASP A 9 -16.03 -2.67 3.69
CA ASP A 9 -15.22 -3.48 4.61
C ASP A 9 -14.90 -4.89 4.09
N ASN A 10 -15.79 -5.48 3.27
CA ASN A 10 -15.57 -6.81 2.72
C ASN A 10 -14.56 -6.80 1.56
N ASN A 11 -14.53 -5.71 0.80
CA ASN A 11 -13.79 -5.56 -0.44
C ASN A 11 -12.48 -4.79 -0.27
N ILE A 12 -12.31 -4.01 0.80
CA ILE A 12 -11.05 -3.30 1.05
C ILE A 12 -9.94 -4.29 1.37
N ARG A 13 -8.79 -4.07 0.75
CA ARG A 13 -7.53 -4.72 1.08
C ARG A 13 -6.42 -3.68 1.16
N TYR A 14 -5.36 -4.04 1.87
CA TYR A 14 -4.17 -3.22 2.00
C TYR A 14 -2.94 -3.95 1.46
N THR A 15 -2.03 -3.20 0.86
CA THR A 15 -0.77 -3.71 0.28
C THR A 15 0.32 -2.66 0.39
N ILE A 16 1.55 -3.01 0.03
CA ILE A 16 2.68 -2.08 0.02
C ILE A 16 2.87 -1.60 -1.41
N GLY A 17 2.96 -0.28 -1.57
CA GLY A 17 3.37 0.36 -2.80
C GLY A 17 4.83 0.79 -2.71
N THR A 18 5.60 0.51 -3.74
CA THR A 18 6.97 1.01 -3.89
C THR A 18 6.97 2.22 -4.81
N TYR A 19 7.76 3.23 -4.46
CA TYR A 19 7.94 4.41 -5.30
C TYR A 19 8.36 4.00 -6.72
N TYR A 20 7.72 4.61 -7.73
CA TYR A 20 7.99 4.33 -9.13
C TYR A 20 8.64 5.53 -9.83
N LYS A 21 7.91 6.64 -9.92
CA LYS A 21 8.38 7.87 -10.57
C LYS A 21 7.54 9.08 -10.19
N ASP A 22 8.14 10.25 -10.30
CA ASP A 22 7.44 11.52 -10.28
C ASP A 22 6.78 11.83 -11.64
N GLY A 23 5.79 12.72 -11.62
CA GLY A 23 5.18 13.26 -12.84
C GLY A 23 4.28 12.27 -13.57
N VAL A 24 3.61 11.37 -12.84
CA VAL A 24 2.54 10.57 -13.42
C VAL A 24 1.35 11.48 -13.67
N ILE A 25 1.03 11.71 -14.95
CA ILE A 25 -0.12 12.49 -15.38
C ILE A 25 -1.31 11.54 -15.48
N ILE A 26 -2.36 11.82 -14.73
CA ILE A 26 -3.64 11.13 -14.78
C ILE A 26 -4.68 12.22 -14.84
N ASN A 27 -5.38 12.26 -15.97
CA ASN A 27 -6.23 13.35 -16.43
C ASN A 27 -5.50 14.64 -16.79
N SER A 28 -6.21 15.49 -17.54
CA SER A 28 -5.77 16.75 -18.16
C SER A 28 -5.30 17.84 -17.19
N SER A 29 -5.16 17.52 -15.91
CA SER A 29 -4.68 18.44 -14.89
C SER A 29 -3.16 18.32 -14.81
N SER A 30 -2.47 19.45 -14.92
CA SER A 30 -1.01 19.63 -14.87
C SER A 30 -0.37 19.27 -13.52
N SER A 31 -1.07 18.51 -12.66
CA SER A 31 -0.56 18.06 -11.36
C SER A 31 0.41 16.91 -11.57
N LYS A 32 1.69 17.14 -11.28
CA LYS A 32 2.72 16.10 -11.26
C LYS A 32 2.50 15.24 -10.01
N GLU A 33 1.85 14.11 -10.18
CA GLU A 33 1.64 13.18 -9.06
C GLU A 33 2.81 12.21 -8.93
N LYS A 34 3.08 11.77 -7.70
CA LYS A 34 4.01 10.66 -7.46
C LYS A 34 3.29 9.35 -7.74
N GLY A 35 3.91 8.50 -8.55
CA GLY A 35 3.42 7.16 -8.84
C GLY A 35 4.05 6.11 -7.94
N PHE A 36 3.23 5.18 -7.51
CA PHE A 36 3.61 3.98 -6.76
C PHE A 36 3.15 2.73 -7.49
N ILE A 37 3.99 1.70 -7.45
CA ILE A 37 3.67 0.37 -7.98
C ILE A 37 3.35 -0.54 -6.81
N TYR A 38 2.30 -1.35 -6.95
CA TYR A 38 2.03 -2.48 -6.07
C TYR A 38 1.65 -3.69 -6.90
N TYR A 39 1.70 -4.87 -6.28
CA TYR A 39 1.35 -6.14 -6.91
C TYR A 39 0.21 -6.81 -6.16
N VAL A 40 -0.69 -7.44 -6.91
CA VAL A 40 -1.71 -8.35 -6.40
C VAL A 40 -1.67 -9.59 -7.28
N ASP A 41 -1.48 -10.78 -6.70
CA ASP A 41 -1.30 -12.03 -7.45
C ASP A 41 -0.27 -11.91 -8.60
N SER A 42 0.86 -11.24 -8.34
CA SER A 42 1.94 -10.95 -9.30
C SER A 42 1.56 -10.02 -10.47
N ILE A 43 0.35 -9.47 -10.49
CA ILE A 43 -0.08 -8.47 -11.47
C ILE A 43 0.32 -7.08 -10.98
N LYS A 44 1.01 -6.32 -11.84
CA LYS A 44 1.45 -4.96 -11.57
C LYS A 44 0.30 -3.96 -11.68
N HIS A 45 0.15 -3.11 -10.68
CA HIS A 45 -0.75 -1.98 -10.67
C HIS A 45 -0.01 -0.68 -10.39
N VAL A 46 -0.54 0.44 -10.88
CA VAL A 46 -0.01 1.78 -10.63
C VAL A 46 -1.10 2.61 -9.95
N VAL A 47 -0.71 3.29 -8.88
CA VAL A 47 -1.56 4.22 -8.13
C VAL A 47 -0.76 5.47 -7.85
N THR A 48 -1.45 6.59 -7.67
CA THR A 48 -0.81 7.88 -7.46
C THR A 48 -1.29 8.56 -6.20
N THR A 49 -0.53 9.57 -5.79
CA THR A 49 -0.80 10.33 -4.59
C THR A 49 -2.12 11.10 -4.63
N SER A 50 -2.60 11.55 -5.80
CA SER A 50 -3.81 12.36 -6.01
C SER A 50 -4.13 13.40 -4.92
N LYS A 51 -4.70 12.96 -3.79
CA LYS A 51 -4.98 13.75 -2.59
C LYS A 51 -3.76 14.16 -1.76
N PHE A 52 -2.61 13.49 -1.93
CA PHE A 52 -1.39 13.67 -1.13
C PHE A 52 -0.24 14.31 -1.91
N ASN A 53 -0.53 15.03 -3.00
CA ASN A 53 0.47 15.58 -3.92
C ASN A 53 1.51 16.51 -3.25
N ASN A 54 1.19 17.09 -2.09
CA ASN A 54 2.08 17.98 -1.33
C ASN A 54 2.79 17.31 -0.14
N THR A 55 2.57 16.01 0.09
CA THR A 55 3.21 15.32 1.21
C THR A 55 4.60 14.85 0.81
N ASP A 56 5.59 15.16 1.65
CA ASP A 56 6.96 14.66 1.45
C ASP A 56 7.02 13.15 1.74
N MET A 57 6.60 12.36 0.75
CA MET A 57 6.85 10.94 0.71
C MET A 57 8.29 10.71 0.25
N SER A 58 9.25 11.00 1.13
CA SER A 58 10.68 10.65 0.98
C SER A 58 10.94 9.15 1.18
N HIS A 59 9.91 8.40 1.54
CA HIS A 59 9.95 6.97 1.81
C HIS A 59 9.78 6.15 0.53
N THR A 60 10.58 5.08 0.40
CA THR A 60 10.53 4.14 -0.73
C THR A 60 9.26 3.28 -0.75
N HIS A 61 8.61 3.11 0.41
CA HIS A 61 7.44 2.26 0.60
C HIS A 61 6.29 3.02 1.28
N VAL A 62 5.07 2.83 0.77
CA VAL A 62 3.83 3.43 1.29
C VAL A 62 2.75 2.37 1.42
N LEU A 63 1.76 2.61 2.28
CA LEU A 63 0.58 1.75 2.36
C LEU A 63 -0.41 2.11 1.24
N ILE A 64 -0.90 1.10 0.53
CA ILE A 64 -1.91 1.24 -0.51
C ILE A 64 -3.18 0.55 -0.05
N MET A 65 -4.31 1.26 -0.15
CA MET A 65 -5.64 0.68 0.01
C MET A 65 -6.21 0.40 -1.37
N PHE A 66 -6.58 -0.85 -1.67
CA PHE A 66 -7.13 -1.25 -2.96
C PHE A 66 -8.41 -2.07 -2.80
N SER A 67 -9.17 -2.18 -3.88
CA SER A 67 -10.41 -2.96 -3.95
C SER A 67 -10.11 -4.40 -4.40
N ALA A 68 -10.46 -5.40 -3.58
CA ALA A 68 -10.34 -6.83 -3.90
C ALA A 68 -11.17 -7.28 -5.10
N VAL A 69 -12.23 -6.55 -5.44
CA VAL A 69 -13.10 -6.86 -6.59
C VAL A 69 -12.65 -6.17 -7.87
N PHE A 70 -11.80 -5.15 -7.75
CA PHE A 70 -11.23 -4.45 -8.90
C PHE A 70 -9.91 -3.82 -8.49
N HIS A 71 -8.83 -4.58 -8.67
CA HIS A 71 -7.53 -4.25 -8.10
C HIS A 71 -7.02 -2.88 -8.55
N GLY A 72 -7.33 -2.42 -9.77
CA GLY A 72 -6.91 -1.11 -10.26
C GLY A 72 -7.49 0.10 -9.53
N ASN A 73 -8.55 -0.06 -8.71
CA ASN A 73 -9.08 1.04 -7.90
C ASN A 73 -8.39 1.06 -6.54
N ALA A 74 -7.47 2.00 -6.37
CA ALA A 74 -6.62 2.11 -5.21
C ALA A 74 -6.36 3.56 -4.80
N ASN A 75 -5.96 3.74 -3.53
CA ASN A 75 -5.53 5.02 -2.97
C ASN A 75 -4.19 4.81 -2.26
N VAL A 76 -3.26 5.75 -2.46
CA VAL A 76 -2.09 5.89 -1.60
C VAL A 76 -2.55 6.38 -0.23
N LEU A 77 -2.04 5.79 0.84
CA LEU A 77 -2.23 6.27 2.20
C LEU A 77 -0.92 6.89 2.70
N ASN A 78 -1.03 7.99 3.43
CA ASN A 78 0.14 8.67 4.01
C ASN A 78 0.63 7.95 5.28
N ILE A 79 1.04 6.70 5.14
CA ILE A 79 1.56 5.84 6.22
C ILE A 79 2.91 5.31 5.82
N ILE A 80 3.87 5.42 6.73
CA ILE A 80 5.24 4.94 6.54
C ILE A 80 5.27 3.44 6.79
N VAL A 81 5.64 2.67 5.78
CA VAL A 81 5.87 1.23 5.92
C VAL A 81 7.31 1.02 6.43
N PRO A 82 7.51 0.30 7.55
CA PRO A 82 8.85 0.01 8.04
C PRO A 82 9.69 -0.79 7.03
N LYS A 83 10.98 -0.49 6.95
CA LYS A 83 11.90 -1.10 5.97
C LYS A 83 12.04 -2.63 6.08
N TRP A 84 11.73 -3.20 7.24
CA TRP A 84 11.78 -4.65 7.47
C TRP A 84 10.55 -5.37 6.89
N VAL A 85 9.49 -4.66 6.52
CA VAL A 85 8.34 -5.25 5.84
C VAL A 85 8.70 -5.41 4.36
N LEU A 86 9.09 -6.61 3.93
CA LEU A 86 9.49 -6.84 2.54
C LEU A 86 8.30 -6.97 1.59
N ALA A 87 7.22 -7.61 2.04
CA ALA A 87 6.06 -7.87 1.22
C ALA A 87 4.78 -8.04 2.06
N PRO A 88 3.63 -7.61 1.52
CA PRO A 88 2.32 -7.98 2.04
C PRO A 88 1.99 -9.45 1.69
N PRO A 89 1.01 -10.08 2.36
CA PRO A 89 0.44 -11.35 1.91
C PRO A 89 -0.01 -11.30 0.45
N LYS A 90 -0.01 -12.46 -0.23
CA LYS A 90 -0.42 -12.61 -1.64
C LYS A 90 -1.74 -11.90 -2.03
N GLY A 91 -2.73 -11.89 -1.12
CA GLY A 91 -4.03 -11.24 -1.32
C GLY A 91 -4.19 -9.87 -0.64
N GLY A 92 -3.10 -9.29 -0.11
CA GLY A 92 -3.12 -8.13 0.75
C GLY A 92 -3.70 -8.41 2.14
N TRP A 93 -3.61 -7.42 3.03
CA TRP A 93 -4.24 -7.50 4.35
C TRP A 93 -5.73 -7.18 4.27
N LYS A 94 -6.56 -7.99 4.94
CA LYS A 94 -8.00 -7.72 5.10
C LYS A 94 -8.30 -6.63 6.11
N GLN A 95 -7.38 -6.40 7.04
CA GLN A 95 -7.46 -5.36 8.05
C GLN A 95 -6.34 -4.37 7.81
N PHE A 96 -6.57 -3.11 8.20
CA PHE A 96 -5.54 -2.10 8.16
C PHE A 96 -4.39 -2.55 9.08
N PRO A 97 -3.14 -2.70 8.58
CA PRO A 97 -2.03 -3.03 9.45
C PRO A 97 -1.82 -1.85 10.42
N PRO A 98 -2.05 -1.99 11.73
CA PRO A 98 -1.81 -0.91 12.66
C PRO A 98 -0.32 -0.57 12.68
N ASP A 99 0.02 0.70 12.85
CA ASP A 99 1.39 1.25 12.75
C ASP A 99 2.47 0.46 13.53
N ILE A 100 2.07 -0.31 14.54
CA ILE A 100 2.95 -1.04 15.47
C ILE A 100 2.99 -2.56 15.21
N ASN A 101 2.00 -3.13 14.50
CA ASN A 101 1.85 -4.59 14.41
C ASN A 101 1.48 -5.00 12.98
N TRP A 102 2.46 -5.00 12.07
CA TRP A 102 2.37 -5.45 10.67
C TRP A 102 2.15 -6.98 10.56
N LYS A 103 1.26 -7.50 11.41
CA LYS A 103 0.95 -8.91 11.63
C LYS A 103 0.61 -9.58 10.32
N GLY A 104 1.37 -10.61 9.98
CA GLY A 104 1.20 -11.38 8.75
C GLY A 104 1.91 -10.80 7.53
N ALA A 105 2.76 -9.77 7.68
CA ALA A 105 3.75 -9.45 6.65
C ALA A 105 4.76 -10.60 6.50
N GLU A 106 5.24 -10.84 5.28
CA GLU A 106 6.10 -12.00 4.97
C GLU A 106 7.47 -11.96 5.68
N LEU A 107 7.86 -10.84 6.29
CA LEU A 107 9.07 -10.75 7.13
C LEU A 107 8.87 -10.70 8.64
N ASP A 108 7.62 -10.75 9.11
CA ASP A 108 7.28 -10.41 10.49
C ASP A 108 7.77 -11.45 11.52
N THR A 109 8.01 -12.71 11.15
CA THR A 109 8.30 -13.77 12.16
C THR A 109 9.79 -14.10 12.34
N ALA A 110 10.59 -14.02 11.27
CA ALA A 110 12.00 -14.41 11.31
C ALA A 110 12.94 -13.24 11.69
N TYR A 111 12.58 -12.01 11.32
CA TYR A 111 13.33 -10.81 11.66
C TYR A 111 13.13 -10.42 13.14
N MET A 112 11.91 -10.56 13.66
CA MET A 112 11.62 -10.35 15.09
C MET A 112 12.39 -11.29 16.01
N LYS A 113 12.45 -12.58 15.67
CA LYS A 113 13.27 -13.56 16.41
C LYS A 113 14.76 -13.19 16.44
N LYS A 114 15.27 -12.57 15.37
CA LYS A 114 16.69 -12.19 15.25
C LYS A 114 17.04 -10.89 15.99
N MET A 115 16.04 -10.05 16.28
CA MET A 115 16.19 -8.82 17.08
C MET A 115 15.85 -9.02 18.57
N ASN A 116 15.59 -10.26 19.00
CA ASN A 116 15.25 -10.61 20.38
C ASN A 116 14.01 -9.88 20.93
N LEU A 117 13.05 -9.60 20.04
CA LEU A 117 11.74 -9.04 20.38
C LEU A 117 10.77 -10.20 20.62
N GLU A 118 10.32 -10.38 21.86
CA GLU A 118 9.39 -11.46 22.21
C GLU A 118 8.00 -11.23 21.60
N ILE A 119 7.39 -12.30 21.10
CA ILE A 119 6.00 -12.33 20.63
C ILE A 119 5.16 -12.90 21.79
N PRO A 120 4.18 -12.17 22.35
CA PRO A 120 3.31 -12.66 23.42
C PRO A 120 2.37 -13.79 22.97
#